data_AF-R9K9Y6-F1
#
_entry.id   AF-R9K9Y6-F1
#
_cell.length_a   1.000
_cell.length_b   1.000
_cell.length_c   1.000
_cell.angle_alpha   90.00
_cell.angle_beta   90.00
_cell.angle_gamma   90.00
#
_symmetry.space_group_name_H-M   'P 1'
#
loop_
_entity.id
_entity.type
_entity.pdbx_description
1 polymer ?
#
loop_
_entity_poly.entity_id
_entity_poly.type
_entity_poly.pdbx_seq_one_letter_code
_entity_poly.pdbx_strand_id
1 'polypeptide(L)'
;MKSHTKRKKLKILLVIPIILMELFYGCILYYFALLSGVPLDFSQDYRKIQGIENVVFWRNWDKQCYRRCFWGLQKTDDTVSEDKAYVSDASRDRLRDLVEIEHALQQSVYSPNQDYILYCEIDNDYNHSGTTDDEYCYYKVYEMETGKVITVFQGYKNWYNLVWTE
;
A
#
# COMPACT_ATOMS: atom_id res chain seq x y z
N MET A 1 22.84 38.32 -27.84
CA MET A 1 22.91 37.14 -26.93
C MET A 1 22.40 37.42 -25.51
N LYS A 2 22.85 38.49 -24.81
CA LYS A 2 22.45 38.81 -23.42
C LYS A 2 20.93 39.04 -23.19
N SER A 3 20.20 39.67 -24.12
CA SER A 3 18.75 39.94 -23.95
C SER A 3 17.89 38.67 -24.00
N HIS A 4 18.29 37.70 -24.83
CA HIS A 4 17.58 36.43 -24.99
C HIS A 4 17.71 35.55 -23.73
N THR A 5 18.88 35.58 -23.08
CA THR A 5 19.12 34.91 -21.79
C THR A 5 18.34 35.59 -20.66
N LYS A 6 18.23 36.93 -20.66
CA LYS A 6 17.46 37.70 -19.67
C LYS A 6 15.95 37.42 -19.77
N ARG A 7 15.40 37.34 -20.99
CA ARG A 7 14.00 36.94 -21.24
C ARG A 7 13.71 35.49 -20.81
N LYS A 8 14.62 34.55 -21.06
CA LYS A 8 14.48 33.16 -20.59
C LYS A 8 14.48 33.08 -19.05
N LYS A 9 15.40 33.76 -18.38
CA LYS A 9 15.45 33.83 -16.91
C LYS A 9 14.18 34.43 -16.29
N LEU A 10 13.63 35.49 -16.90
CA LEU A 10 12.38 36.10 -16.43
C LEU A 10 11.16 35.18 -16.60
N LYS A 11 11.08 34.43 -17.71
CA LYS A 11 10.02 33.42 -17.91
C LYS A 11 10.11 32.29 -16.88
N ILE A 12 11.33 31.80 -16.61
CA ILE A 12 11.56 30.77 -15.58
C ILE A 12 11.13 31.29 -14.19
N LEU A 13 11.49 32.54 -13.85
CA LEU A 13 11.11 33.17 -12.59
C LEU A 13 9.58 33.28 -12.40
N LEU A 14 8.82 33.43 -13.49
CA LEU A 14 7.36 33.50 -13.44
C LEU A 14 6.69 32.12 -13.40
N VAL A 15 7.31 31.09 -13.98
CA VAL A 15 6.76 29.73 -14.03
C VAL A 15 6.97 28.98 -12.71
N ILE A 16 8.11 29.19 -12.03
CA ILE A 16 8.43 28.55 -10.75
C ILE A 16 7.32 28.75 -9.69
N PRO A 17 6.83 29.98 -9.39
CA PRO A 17 5.80 30.16 -8.37
C PRO A 17 4.47 29.49 -8.74
N ILE A 18 4.14 29.39 -10.03
CA ILE A 18 2.96 28.66 -10.49
C ILE A 18 3.11 27.17 -10.20
N ILE A 19 4.25 26.57 -10.56
CA ILE A 19 4.53 25.15 -10.26
C ILE A 19 4.50 24.89 -8.75
N LEU A 20 5.10 25.77 -7.95
CA LEU A 20 5.08 25.63 -6.49
C LEU A 20 3.67 25.74 -5.91
N MET A 21 2.83 26.62 -6.47
CA MET A 21 1.43 26.75 -6.07
C MET A 21 0.62 25.49 -6.41
N GLU A 22 0.79 24.93 -7.61
CA GLU A 22 0.15 23.66 -8.01
C GLU A 22 0.61 22.50 -7.12
N LEU A 23 1.91 22.42 -6.80
CA LEU A 23 2.43 21.44 -5.86
C LEU A 23 1.82 21.59 -4.46
N PHE A 24 1.68 22.84 -3.99
CA PHE A 24 1.08 23.12 -2.69
C PHE A 24 -0.39 22.68 -2.62
N TYR A 25 -1.20 23.03 -3.63
CA TYR A 25 -2.57 22.54 -3.73
C TYR A 25 -2.63 21.02 -3.87
N GLY A 26 -1.71 20.42 -4.62
CA GLY A 26 -1.55 18.97 -4.71
C GLY A 26 -1.29 18.30 -3.36
N CYS A 27 -0.41 18.87 -2.53
CA CYS A 27 -0.15 18.38 -1.18
C CYS A 27 -1.38 18.49 -0.26
N ILE A 28 -2.13 19.59 -0.36
CA ILE A 28 -3.38 19.77 0.41
C ILE A 28 -4.42 18.73 -0.02
N LEU A 29 -4.63 18.55 -1.32
CA LEU A 29 -5.57 17.56 -1.85
C LEU A 29 -5.17 16.13 -1.46
N TYR A 30 -3.87 15.82 -1.50
CA TYR A 30 -3.35 14.54 -1.04
C TYR A 30 -3.61 14.31 0.45
N TYR A 31 -3.36 15.32 1.28
CA TYR A 31 -3.64 15.24 2.72
C TYR A 31 -5.13 14.98 3.01
N PHE A 32 -6.04 15.67 2.32
CA PHE A 32 -7.49 15.40 2.44
C PHE A 32 -7.89 14.03 1.90
N ALA A 33 -7.25 13.54 0.84
CA ALA A 33 -7.47 12.17 0.35
C ALA A 33 -7.06 11.11 1.39
N LEU A 34 -5.94 11.33 2.09
CA LEU A 34 -5.53 10.46 3.21
C LEU A 34 -6.55 10.47 4.35
N LEU A 35 -7.00 11.67 4.77
CA LEU A 35 -7.99 11.80 5.84
C LEU A 35 -9.36 11.21 5.49
N SER A 36 -9.71 11.18 4.20
CA SER A 36 -10.98 10.58 3.74
C SER A 36 -10.92 9.06 3.56
N GLY A 37 -9.78 8.43 3.88
CA GLY A 37 -9.61 6.97 3.76
C GLY A 37 -9.54 6.50 2.30
N VAL A 38 -9.10 7.36 1.37
CA VAL A 38 -8.79 6.93 0.01
C VAL A 38 -7.49 6.13 0.07
N PRO A 39 -7.48 4.86 -0.38
CA PRO A 39 -6.31 3.99 -0.26
C PRO A 39 -5.28 4.30 -1.34
N LEU A 40 -4.58 5.43 -1.19
CA LEU A 40 -3.55 5.90 -2.11
C LEU A 40 -2.19 5.28 -1.82
N ASP A 41 -1.59 4.68 -2.85
CA ASP A 41 -0.20 4.22 -2.84
C ASP A 41 0.33 4.17 -4.28
N PHE A 42 1.29 5.06 -4.57
CA PHE A 42 1.88 5.20 -5.89
C PHE A 42 3.07 4.26 -6.12
N SER A 43 3.48 3.47 -5.12
CA SER A 43 4.51 2.44 -5.29
C SER A 43 4.13 1.46 -6.40
N GLN A 44 5.11 1.00 -7.20
CA GLN A 44 4.86 0.10 -8.34
C GLN A 44 5.67 -1.20 -8.29
N ASP A 45 6.51 -1.40 -7.27
CA ASP A 45 7.37 -2.59 -7.16
C ASP A 45 6.57 -3.89 -7.06
N TYR A 46 5.33 -3.82 -6.56
CA TYR A 46 4.39 -4.92 -6.48
C TYR A 46 4.15 -5.61 -7.83
N ARG A 47 4.33 -4.91 -8.96
CA ARG A 47 4.14 -5.47 -10.31
C ARG A 47 5.14 -6.57 -10.68
N LYS A 48 6.22 -6.72 -9.90
CA LYS A 48 7.23 -7.76 -10.09
C LYS A 48 6.79 -9.11 -9.52
N ILE A 49 5.76 -9.13 -8.67
CA ILE A 49 5.24 -10.33 -8.02
C ILE A 49 4.33 -11.06 -9.02
N GLN A 50 4.61 -12.33 -9.28
CA GLN A 50 3.74 -13.15 -10.14
C GLN A 50 2.42 -13.46 -9.42
N GLY A 51 1.29 -13.31 -10.12
CA GLY A 51 -0.04 -13.58 -9.55
C GLY A 51 -0.54 -12.47 -8.62
N ILE A 52 0.08 -11.28 -8.63
CA ILE A 52 -0.36 -10.14 -7.82
C ILE A 52 -1.76 -9.65 -8.20
N GLU A 53 -2.15 -9.86 -9.45
CA GLU A 53 -3.49 -9.62 -9.95
C GLU A 53 -4.56 -10.46 -9.24
N ASN A 54 -4.18 -11.58 -8.62
CA ASN A 54 -5.06 -12.47 -7.86
C ASN A 54 -5.18 -12.10 -6.37
N VAL A 55 -4.42 -11.09 -5.91
CA VAL A 55 -4.54 -10.60 -4.53
C VAL A 55 -5.74 -9.68 -4.41
N VAL A 56 -6.65 -10.03 -3.50
CA VAL A 56 -7.82 -9.25 -3.13
C VAL A 56 -7.65 -8.71 -1.72
N PHE A 57 -7.82 -7.40 -1.59
CA PHE A 57 -7.92 -6.68 -0.33
C PHE A 57 -9.40 -6.56 0.02
N TRP A 58 -9.86 -7.34 1.00
CA TRP A 58 -11.26 -7.40 1.37
C TRP A 58 -11.53 -6.56 2.62
N ARG A 59 -12.41 -5.58 2.50
CA ARG A 59 -12.82 -4.72 3.61
C ARG A 59 -14.06 -5.29 4.29
N ASN A 60 -13.89 -5.81 5.50
CA ASN A 60 -14.92 -6.60 6.17
C ASN A 60 -16.20 -5.82 6.50
N TRP A 61 -16.09 -4.54 6.87
CA TRP A 61 -17.24 -3.78 7.41
C TRP A 61 -18.28 -3.37 6.36
N ASP A 62 -17.88 -3.15 5.10
CA ASP A 62 -18.78 -2.87 3.97
C ASP A 62 -18.72 -3.91 2.85
N LYS A 63 -18.01 -5.01 3.10
CA LYS A 63 -17.85 -6.16 2.21
C LYS A 63 -17.30 -5.77 0.83
N GLN A 64 -16.54 -4.67 0.75
CA GLN A 64 -15.98 -4.18 -0.50
C GLN A 64 -14.64 -4.88 -0.79
N CYS A 65 -14.43 -5.21 -2.05
CA CYS A 65 -13.19 -5.81 -2.52
C CYS A 65 -12.38 -4.78 -3.30
N TYR A 66 -11.06 -4.88 -3.16
CA TYR A 66 -10.13 -4.02 -3.84
C TYR A 66 -8.96 -4.82 -4.41
N ARG A 67 -8.39 -4.31 -5.50
CA ARG A 67 -7.13 -4.80 -6.09
C ARG A 67 -6.18 -3.65 -6.32
N ARG A 68 -4.89 -3.96 -6.48
CA ARG A 68 -3.88 -2.93 -6.77
C ARG A 68 -4.03 -2.34 -8.15
N CYS A 69 -4.00 -1.01 -8.21
CA CYS A 69 -3.95 -0.21 -9.44
C CYS A 69 -2.80 0.81 -9.36
N PHE A 70 -2.60 1.64 -10.39
CA PHE A 70 -1.47 2.58 -10.42
C PHE A 70 -1.42 3.55 -9.23
N TRP A 71 -2.56 4.01 -8.71
CA TRP A 71 -2.62 5.02 -7.64
C TRP A 71 -2.98 4.44 -6.26
N GLY A 72 -3.00 3.12 -6.09
CA GLY A 72 -3.28 2.48 -4.81
C GLY A 72 -4.24 1.31 -4.95
N LEU A 73 -5.34 1.31 -4.20
CA LEU A 73 -6.37 0.28 -4.30
C LEU A 73 -7.59 0.79 -5.07
N GLN A 74 -8.09 -0.03 -5.99
CA GLN A 74 -9.30 0.21 -6.74
C GLN A 74 -10.37 -0.81 -6.36
N LYS A 75 -11.59 -0.33 -6.11
CA LYS A 75 -12.75 -1.18 -5.85
C LYS A 75 -13.05 -2.07 -7.06
N THR A 76 -13.39 -3.32 -6.81
CA THR A 76 -13.75 -4.33 -7.80
C THR A 76 -15.10 -4.97 -7.46
N ASP A 77 -15.64 -5.73 -8.43
CA ASP A 77 -16.87 -6.52 -8.25
C ASP A 77 -16.58 -7.96 -7.75
N ASP A 78 -15.38 -8.19 -7.21
CA ASP A 78 -14.99 -9.49 -6.66
C ASP A 78 -15.89 -9.87 -5.48
N THR A 79 -16.19 -11.16 -5.35
CA THR A 79 -16.90 -11.71 -4.18
C THR A 79 -15.97 -12.63 -3.41
N VAL A 80 -15.74 -12.29 -2.14
CA VAL A 80 -14.95 -13.11 -1.21
C VAL A 80 -15.91 -13.81 -0.26
N SER A 81 -15.79 -15.14 -0.17
CA SER A 81 -16.44 -15.92 0.89
C SER A 81 -15.79 -15.56 2.23
N GLU A 82 -16.60 -15.27 3.25
CA GLU A 82 -16.12 -14.84 4.57
C GLU A 82 -15.16 -15.86 5.21
N ASP A 83 -15.30 -17.13 4.87
CA ASP A 83 -14.44 -18.22 5.35
C ASP A 83 -13.00 -18.16 4.79
N LYS A 84 -12.78 -17.44 3.68
CA LYS A 84 -11.47 -17.37 2.99
C LYS A 84 -10.54 -16.26 3.52
N ALA A 85 -11.03 -15.38 4.38
CA ALA A 85 -10.28 -14.23 4.91
C ALA A 85 -9.30 -14.59 6.05
N TYR A 86 -8.87 -15.85 6.11
CA TYR A 86 -8.28 -16.43 7.31
C TYR A 86 -6.76 -16.32 7.37
N VAL A 87 -6.25 -16.04 8.56
CA VAL A 87 -4.82 -16.13 8.87
C VAL A 87 -4.46 -17.60 9.06
N SER A 88 -3.69 -18.17 8.14
CA SER A 88 -3.18 -19.53 8.36
C SER A 88 -2.08 -19.49 9.42
N ASP A 89 -2.27 -20.18 10.56
CA ASP A 89 -1.23 -20.31 11.57
C ASP A 89 0.07 -20.87 10.96
N ALA A 90 -0.04 -21.75 9.98
CA ALA A 90 1.10 -22.30 9.26
C ALA A 90 1.87 -21.28 8.40
N SER A 91 1.20 -20.29 7.79
CA SER A 91 1.90 -19.23 7.05
C SER A 91 2.55 -18.23 8.00
N ARG A 92 1.90 -17.97 9.16
CA ARG A 92 2.39 -17.06 10.19
C ARG A 92 3.67 -17.59 10.85
N ASP A 93 3.66 -18.84 11.27
CA ASP A 93 4.82 -19.47 11.90
C ASP A 93 5.99 -19.56 10.91
N ARG A 94 5.69 -19.98 9.67
CA ARG A 94 6.71 -20.04 8.63
C ARG A 94 7.32 -18.68 8.32
N LEU A 95 6.51 -17.61 8.25
CA LEU A 95 7.01 -16.27 7.98
C LEU A 95 7.96 -15.77 9.09
N ARG A 96 7.67 -16.08 10.36
CA ARG A 96 8.53 -15.71 11.50
C ARG A 96 9.90 -16.39 11.48
N ASP A 97 10.00 -17.58 10.88
CA ASP A 97 11.28 -18.26 10.67
C ASP A 97 12.11 -17.63 9.54
N LEU A 98 11.47 -16.88 8.64
CA LEU A 98 12.05 -16.40 7.38
C LEU A 98 12.38 -14.91 7.40
N VAL A 99 11.58 -14.11 8.12
CA VAL A 99 11.63 -12.65 8.08
C VAL A 99 11.58 -12.10 9.49
N GLU A 100 12.46 -11.15 9.78
CA GLU A 100 12.32 -10.31 10.96
C GLU A 100 11.14 -9.35 10.76
N ILE A 101 10.10 -9.51 11.57
CA ILE A 101 8.89 -8.71 11.50
C ILE A 101 9.14 -7.37 12.22
N GLU A 102 8.92 -6.26 11.52
CA GLU A 102 9.21 -4.90 12.00
C GLU A 102 8.12 -4.38 12.94
N HIS A 103 6.85 -4.68 12.65
CA HIS A 103 5.69 -4.24 13.42
C HIS A 103 4.78 -5.41 13.83
N ALA A 104 3.55 -5.15 14.28
CA ALA A 104 2.66 -6.22 14.71
C ALA A 104 2.12 -7.01 13.49
N LEU A 105 2.59 -8.25 13.30
CA LEU A 105 2.06 -9.16 12.27
C LEU A 105 0.61 -9.54 12.57
N GLN A 106 -0.32 -9.05 11.76
CA GLN A 106 -1.75 -9.30 11.93
C GLN A 106 -2.21 -10.53 11.15
N GLN A 107 -1.84 -10.59 9.87
CA GLN A 107 -2.37 -11.57 8.92
C GLN A 107 -1.29 -12.10 8.00
N SER A 108 -1.44 -13.36 7.57
CA SER A 108 -0.61 -13.97 6.55
C SER A 108 -1.36 -15.07 5.81
N VAL A 109 -1.12 -15.19 4.52
CA VAL A 109 -1.73 -16.20 3.63
C VAL A 109 -0.71 -16.65 2.60
N TYR A 110 -0.71 -17.94 2.27
CA TYR A 110 0.07 -18.45 1.15
C TYR A 110 -0.61 -18.08 -0.17
N SER A 111 0.19 -17.78 -1.17
CA SER A 111 -0.24 -17.92 -2.57
C SER A 111 -0.69 -19.36 -2.86
N PRO A 112 -1.59 -19.60 -3.83
CA PRO A 112 -2.07 -20.95 -4.16
C PRO A 112 -0.96 -21.98 -4.45
N ASN A 113 0.11 -21.54 -5.12
CA ASN A 113 1.31 -22.33 -5.40
C ASN A 113 2.34 -22.36 -4.25
N GLN A 114 2.12 -21.58 -3.19
CA GLN A 114 3.03 -21.41 -2.05
C GLN A 114 4.40 -20.82 -2.39
N ASP A 115 4.58 -20.22 -3.56
CA ASP A 115 5.82 -19.53 -3.95
C ASP A 115 5.98 -18.18 -3.21
N TYR A 116 4.88 -17.69 -2.66
CA TYR A 116 4.79 -16.43 -1.91
C TYR A 116 4.00 -16.57 -0.61
N ILE A 117 4.38 -15.78 0.38
CA ILE A 117 3.56 -15.46 1.57
C ILE A 117 3.18 -13.98 1.51
N LEU A 118 1.88 -13.69 1.39
CA LEU A 118 1.33 -12.34 1.53
C LEU A 118 0.98 -12.10 3.00
N TYR A 119 1.35 -10.96 3.55
CA TYR A 119 1.14 -10.66 4.96
C TYR A 119 0.92 -9.17 5.22
N CYS A 120 0.36 -8.87 6.40
CA CYS A 120 0.08 -7.52 6.86
C CYS A 120 0.72 -7.29 8.23
N GLU A 121 1.54 -6.24 8.32
CA GLU A 121 2.05 -5.69 9.56
C GLU A 121 1.33 -4.37 9.88
N ILE A 122 1.04 -4.12 11.15
CA ILE A 122 0.49 -2.84 11.60
C ILE A 122 1.46 -2.17 12.56
N ASP A 123 1.85 -0.95 12.22
CA ASP A 123 2.49 -0.02 13.14
C ASP A 123 1.41 0.71 13.95
N ASN A 124 1.34 0.39 15.25
CA ASN A 124 0.40 1.00 16.19
C ASN A 124 0.94 2.31 16.81
N ASP A 125 2.16 2.73 16.46
CA ASP A 125 2.84 3.89 17.05
C ASP A 125 3.32 4.88 15.98
N TYR A 126 2.68 4.87 14.80
CA TYR A 126 3.10 5.60 13.60
C TYR A 126 3.28 7.13 13.80
N ASN A 127 2.82 7.70 14.93
CA ASN A 127 3.00 9.12 15.27
C ASN A 127 3.47 9.41 16.72
N HIS A 128 3.78 8.43 17.57
CA HIS A 128 4.12 8.64 19.00
C HIS A 128 3.13 9.53 19.77
N SER A 129 1.91 9.68 19.24
CA SER A 129 0.81 10.36 19.90
C SER A 129 0.24 9.34 20.86
N GLY A 130 0.10 9.65 22.16
CA GLY A 130 -0.38 8.69 23.16
C GLY A 130 -1.84 8.23 23.00
N THR A 131 -2.38 8.24 21.77
CA THR A 131 -3.73 7.81 21.41
C THR A 131 -3.64 6.54 20.58
N THR A 132 -4.32 5.49 21.05
CA THR A 132 -4.12 4.08 20.70
C THR A 132 -4.55 3.65 19.29
N ASP A 133 -5.06 4.56 18.47
CA ASP A 133 -5.76 4.21 17.24
C ASP A 133 -5.06 4.77 15.99
N ASP A 134 -3.82 5.26 16.09
CA ASP A 134 -3.04 5.78 14.96
C ASP A 134 -2.24 4.65 14.30
N GLU A 135 -2.89 3.96 13.36
CA GLU A 135 -2.35 2.76 12.75
C GLU A 135 -1.97 2.95 11.28
N TYR A 136 -0.79 2.46 10.92
CA TYR A 136 -0.34 2.36 9.54
C TYR A 136 -0.16 0.90 9.13
N CYS A 137 -0.86 0.49 8.08
CA CYS A 137 -0.88 -0.89 7.62
C CYS A 137 0.14 -1.07 6.49
N TYR A 138 0.97 -2.09 6.60
CA TYR A 138 1.95 -2.49 5.59
C TYR A 138 1.62 -3.88 5.07
N TYR A 139 1.20 -3.96 3.81
CA TYR A 139 0.94 -5.22 3.12
C TYR A 139 2.15 -5.58 2.28
N LYS A 140 2.77 -6.71 2.60
CA LYS A 140 4.04 -7.15 2.03
C LYS A 140 3.90 -8.57 1.49
N VAL A 141 4.75 -8.92 0.55
CA VAL A 141 4.94 -10.29 0.05
C VAL A 141 6.37 -10.72 0.32
N TYR A 142 6.53 -11.91 0.88
CA TYR A 142 7.78 -12.64 0.93
C TYR A 142 7.83 -13.67 -0.21
N GLU A 143 8.87 -13.62 -1.03
CA GLU A 143 9.13 -14.56 -2.11
C GLU A 143 10.01 -15.72 -1.63
N MET A 144 9.49 -16.94 -1.70
CA MET A 144 10.12 -18.13 -1.10
C MET A 144 11.46 -18.49 -1.75
N GLU A 145 11.59 -18.30 -3.07
CA GLU A 145 12.79 -18.65 -3.82
C GLU A 145 13.96 -17.72 -3.51
N THR A 146 13.71 -16.41 -3.48
CA THR A 146 14.77 -15.38 -3.40
C THR A 146 14.96 -14.84 -1.99
N GLY A 147 14.00 -15.07 -1.09
CA GLY A 147 13.95 -14.46 0.24
C GLY A 147 13.62 -12.96 0.22
N LYS A 148 13.17 -12.44 -0.92
CA LYS A 148 12.91 -11.01 -1.07
C LYS A 148 11.57 -10.63 -0.47
N VAL A 149 11.56 -9.50 0.26
CA VAL A 149 10.35 -8.83 0.73
C VAL A 149 10.02 -7.67 -0.20
N ILE A 150 8.76 -7.59 -0.63
CA ILE A 150 8.25 -6.50 -1.48
C ILE A 150 6.98 -5.94 -0.83
N THR A 151 6.95 -4.62 -0.63
CA THR A 151 5.72 -3.95 -0.20
C THR A 151 4.74 -3.89 -1.37
N VAL A 152 3.56 -4.47 -1.17
CA VAL A 152 2.47 -4.47 -2.14
C VAL A 152 1.65 -3.19 -2.02
N PHE A 153 1.26 -2.85 -0.80
CA PHE A 153 0.41 -1.72 -0.47
C PHE A 153 0.73 -1.22 0.93
N GLN A 154 0.60 0.07 1.15
CA GLN A 154 0.64 0.61 2.49
C GLN A 154 -0.32 1.79 2.64
N GLY A 155 -0.82 2.01 3.85
CA GLY A 155 -1.67 3.17 4.09
C GLY A 155 -2.19 3.31 5.51
N TYR A 156 -2.56 4.55 5.83
CA TYR A 156 -3.10 4.92 7.14
C TYR A 156 -4.54 4.43 7.30
N LYS A 157 -4.82 3.70 8.40
CA LYS A 157 -6.16 3.16 8.74
C LYS A 157 -6.84 2.35 7.63
N ASN A 158 -6.04 1.71 6.79
CA ASN A 158 -6.50 0.95 5.64
C ASN A 158 -6.52 -0.54 5.97
N TRP A 159 -7.52 -0.95 6.74
CA TRP A 159 -7.64 -2.33 7.24
C TRP A 159 -8.37 -3.20 6.22
N TYR A 160 -7.64 -4.19 5.71
CA TYR A 160 -8.11 -5.15 4.72
C TYR A 160 -7.71 -6.54 5.17
N ASN A 161 -8.63 -7.47 4.99
CA ASN A 161 -8.34 -8.88 5.03
C ASN A 161 -7.67 -9.31 3.73
N LEU A 162 -6.70 -10.21 3.85
CA LEU A 162 -5.93 -10.69 2.71
C LEU A 162 -6.53 -11.97 2.13
N VAL A 163 -6.72 -11.99 0.81
CA VAL A 163 -7.11 -13.19 0.06
C VAL A 163 -6.24 -13.28 -1.19
N TRP A 164 -5.65 -14.46 -1.42
CA TRP A 164 -4.96 -14.77 -2.66
C TRP A 164 -5.78 -15.81 -3.42
N THR A 165 -6.38 -15.42 -4.54
CA THR A 165 -7.21 -16.32 -5.35
C THR A 165 -6.36 -17.16 -6.30
N GLU A 166 -6.92 -18.26 -6.80
CA GLU A 166 -6.38 -19.00 -7.94
C GLU A 166 -6.36 -18.12 -9.21
#